data_AF-A0A7S0MRE8-F1
#
_entry.id   AF-A0A7S0MRE8-F1
#
_cell.length_a   1.000
_cell.length_b   1.000
_cell.length_c   1.000
_cell.angle_alpha   90.00
_cell.angle_beta   90.00
_cell.angle_gamma   90.00
#
_symmetry.space_group_name_H-M   'P 1'
#
loop_
_entity.id
_entity.type
_entity.pdbx_description
1 polymer ?
#
loop_
_entity_poly.entity_id
_entity_poly.type
_entity_poly.pdbx_seq_one_letter_code
_entity_poly.pdbx_strand_id
1 'polypeptide(L)'
;GGGEEHVVVLGMHHGAVVAAADGRILTQFELPDVPTGPAAIGDWDSDGHPDLVLTCRSGIYGLNLNARPHRHILSALLLALVGLVGGSLLLHLAAAAPAAVAGAHGLAKR
;
A
#
# COMPACT_ATOMS: atom_id res chain seq x y z
N GLY A 1 -16.25 10.38 -23.47
CA GLY A 1 -15.02 9.85 -22.87
C GLY A 1 -15.42 9.22 -21.57
N GLY A 2 -15.36 7.89 -21.48
CA GLY A 2 -15.82 7.14 -20.31
C GLY A 2 -14.74 7.13 -19.24
N GLY A 3 -14.85 8.04 -18.26
CA GLY A 3 -14.15 7.86 -16.99
C GLY A 3 -14.87 6.81 -16.16
N GLU A 4 -14.14 6.07 -15.34
CA GLU A 4 -14.73 5.21 -14.30
C GLU A 4 -15.61 6.09 -13.40
N GLU A 5 -16.92 5.83 -13.42
CA GLU A 5 -17.89 6.57 -12.62
C GLU A 5 -17.99 5.92 -11.24
N HIS A 6 -17.99 6.77 -10.21
CA HIS A 6 -18.01 6.34 -8.82
C HIS A 6 -19.17 6.99 -8.08
N VAL A 7 -19.75 6.25 -7.15
CA VAL A 7 -20.81 6.71 -6.26
C VAL A 7 -20.29 6.72 -4.83
N VAL A 8 -20.50 7.81 -4.12
CA VAL A 8 -20.25 7.88 -2.67
C VAL A 8 -21.55 7.60 -1.95
N VAL A 9 -21.54 6.59 -1.08
CA VAL A 9 -22.68 6.22 -0.23
C VAL A 9 -22.34 6.61 1.21
N LEU A 10 -23.26 7.32 1.87
CA LEU A 10 -23.10 7.77 3.25
C LEU A 10 -24.18 7.15 4.13
N GLY A 11 -23.74 6.42 5.14
CA GLY A 11 -24.55 5.98 6.26
C GLY A 11 -24.40 6.90 7.47
N MET A 12 -24.84 6.41 8.63
CA MET A 12 -24.78 7.21 9.87
C MET A 12 -23.38 7.31 10.46
N HIS A 13 -22.57 6.25 10.35
CA HIS A 13 -21.23 6.20 10.96
C HIS A 13 -20.17 5.72 9.98
N HIS A 14 -20.57 5.37 8.76
CA HIS A 14 -19.69 4.83 7.74
C HIS A 14 -20.07 5.40 6.38
N GLY A 15 -19.06 5.59 5.52
CA GLY A 15 -19.22 5.87 4.11
C GLY A 15 -18.51 4.81 3.26
N ALA A 16 -18.88 4.74 1.99
CA ALA A 16 -18.26 3.86 1.02
C ALA A 16 -18.17 4.53 -0.35
N VAL A 17 -17.14 4.17 -1.11
CA VAL A 17 -17.07 4.47 -2.55
C VAL A 17 -17.38 3.20 -3.31
N VAL A 18 -18.30 3.30 -4.26
CA VAL A 18 -18.85 2.20 -5.03
C VAL A 18 -18.60 2.46 -6.51
N ALA A 19 -18.12 1.46 -7.24
CA ALA A 19 -18.03 1.52 -8.70
C ALA A 19 -19.45 1.56 -9.28
N ALA A 20 -19.76 2.58 -10.07
CA ALA A 20 -21.10 2.76 -10.63
C ALA A 20 -21.45 1.65 -11.64
N ALA A 21 -20.44 1.07 -12.30
CA ALA A 21 -20.62 0.07 -13.35
C ALA A 21 -21.19 -1.27 -12.83
N ASP A 22 -20.74 -1.74 -11.67
CA ASP A 22 -21.05 -3.08 -11.17
C ASP A 22 -21.47 -3.12 -9.69
N GLY A 23 -21.51 -1.96 -9.01
CA GLY A 23 -21.89 -1.86 -7.61
C GLY A 23 -20.82 -2.38 -6.64
N ARG A 24 -19.60 -2.67 -7.10
CA ARG A 24 -18.53 -3.14 -6.24
C ARG A 24 -18.07 -2.05 -5.29
N ILE A 25 -17.97 -2.38 -4.00
CA ILE A 25 -17.37 -1.50 -3.00
C ILE A 25 -15.86 -1.42 -3.24
N LEU A 26 -15.36 -0.23 -3.54
CA LEU A 26 -13.95 0.05 -3.75
C LEU A 26 -13.23 0.31 -2.44
N THR A 27 -13.87 1.07 -1.54
CA THR A 27 -13.36 1.37 -0.21
C THR A 27 -14.50 1.73 0.75
N GLN A 28 -14.22 1.64 2.05
CA GLN A 28 -15.10 2.05 3.14
C GLN A 28 -14.30 2.88 4.14
N PHE A 29 -14.96 3.81 4.82
CA PHE A 29 -14.36 4.69 5.81
C PHE A 29 -15.36 5.03 6.92
N GLU A 30 -14.84 5.35 8.10
CA GLU A 30 -15.65 5.80 9.22
C GLU A 30 -15.96 7.30 9.11
N LEU A 31 -17.14 7.68 9.58
CA LEU A 31 -17.57 9.07 9.66
C LEU A 31 -17.36 9.59 11.08
N PRO A 32 -16.85 10.82 11.25
CA PRO A 32 -16.58 11.39 12.57
C PRO A 32 -17.86 11.66 13.39
N ASP A 33 -18.98 11.91 12.71
CA ASP A 33 -20.34 11.99 13.28
C ASP A 33 -21.38 11.81 12.15
N VAL A 34 -22.65 11.68 12.53
CA VAL A 34 -23.79 11.47 11.65
C VAL A 34 -23.98 12.65 10.70
N PRO A 35 -23.91 12.43 9.37
CA PRO A 35 -24.22 13.46 8.39
C PRO A 35 -25.67 13.93 8.49
N THR A 36 -25.89 15.24 8.40
CA THR A 36 -27.22 15.88 8.47
C THR A 36 -27.67 16.46 7.14
N GLY A 37 -26.79 16.49 6.14
CA GLY A 37 -27.07 17.03 4.82
C GLY A 37 -26.27 16.33 3.71
N PRO A 38 -26.45 16.78 2.45
CA PRO A 38 -25.71 16.25 1.32
C PRO A 38 -24.22 16.55 1.44
N ALA A 39 -23.40 15.69 0.85
CA ALA A 39 -21.97 15.91 0.74
C ALA A 39 -21.64 16.81 -0.46
N ALA A 40 -20.59 17.62 -0.32
CA ALA A 40 -19.92 18.24 -1.47
C ALA A 40 -18.70 17.40 -1.85
N ILE A 41 -18.46 17.24 -3.15
CA ILE A 41 -17.32 16.51 -3.70
C ILE A 41 -16.49 17.48 -4.53
N GLY A 42 -15.18 17.46 -4.36
CA GLY A 42 -14.23 18.25 -5.16
C GLY A 42 -12.79 18.02 -4.71
N ASP A 43 -11.82 18.34 -5.56
CA ASP A 43 -10.40 18.27 -5.24
C ASP A 43 -9.95 19.61 -4.63
N TRP A 44 -9.99 19.73 -3.30
CA TRP A 44 -9.78 21.01 -2.62
C TRP A 44 -8.34 21.27 -2.18
N ASP A 45 -7.52 20.21 -2.12
CA ASP A 45 -6.12 20.27 -1.74
C ASP A 45 -5.20 20.09 -2.96
N SER A 46 -5.80 19.93 -4.15
CA SER A 46 -5.14 19.86 -5.45
C SER A 46 -4.21 18.65 -5.58
N ASP A 47 -4.56 17.54 -4.94
CA ASP A 47 -3.81 16.28 -5.03
C ASP A 47 -4.25 15.39 -6.21
N GLY A 48 -5.28 15.82 -6.95
CA GLY A 48 -5.82 15.11 -8.10
C GLY A 48 -6.83 14.01 -7.76
N HIS A 49 -7.15 13.81 -6.47
CA HIS A 49 -8.20 12.91 -6.01
C HIS A 49 -9.40 13.72 -5.49
N PRO A 50 -10.62 13.19 -5.61
CA PRO A 50 -11.80 13.87 -5.08
C PRO A 50 -11.86 13.80 -3.56
N ASP A 51 -12.04 14.94 -2.90
CA ASP A 51 -12.29 15.06 -1.47
C ASP A 51 -13.78 15.24 -1.16
N LEU A 52 -14.12 15.11 0.11
CA LEU A 52 -15.49 15.14 0.62
C LEU A 52 -15.65 16.18 1.72
N VAL A 53 -16.70 16.99 1.61
CA VAL A 53 -17.15 17.90 2.68
C VAL A 53 -18.51 17.47 3.18
N LEU A 54 -18.62 17.27 4.49
CA LEU A 54 -19.84 16.81 5.15
C LEU A 54 -20.33 17.83 6.17
N THR A 55 -21.64 18.01 6.21
CA THR A 55 -22.33 18.61 7.36
C THR A 55 -22.78 17.48 8.27
N CYS A 56 -22.32 17.49 9.52
CA CYS A 56 -22.68 16.54 10.57
C CYS A 56 -23.35 17.29 11.73
N ARG A 57 -23.92 16.58 12.71
CA ARG A 57 -24.58 17.23 13.87
C ARG A 57 -23.58 18.04 14.70
N SER A 58 -22.35 17.57 14.85
CA SER A 58 -21.29 18.24 15.60
C SER A 58 -20.57 19.37 14.83
N GLY A 59 -20.74 19.47 13.50
CA GLY A 59 -20.07 20.50 12.71
C GLY A 59 -19.82 20.10 11.25
N ILE A 60 -18.93 20.84 10.58
CA ILE A 60 -18.51 20.59 9.20
C ILE A 60 -17.20 19.82 9.21
N TYR A 61 -17.12 18.73 8.46
CA TYR A 61 -15.94 17.88 8.36
C TYR A 61 -15.43 17.78 6.93
N GLY A 62 -14.11 17.76 6.81
CA GLY A 62 -13.38 17.49 5.59
C GLY A 62 -12.73 16.13 5.60
N LEU A 63 -12.90 15.36 4.53
CA LEU A 63 -12.29 14.05 4.37
C LEU A 63 -11.55 14.02 3.04
N ASN A 64 -10.24 13.81 3.10
CA ASN A 64 -9.46 13.58 1.90
C ASN A 64 -9.54 12.10 1.54
N LEU A 65 -10.15 11.78 0.39
CA LEU A 65 -10.27 10.39 -0.07
C LEU A 65 -9.02 10.01 -0.84
N ASN A 66 -7.91 9.95 -0.12
CA ASN A 66 -6.62 9.68 -0.71
C ASN A 66 -6.52 8.19 -1.06
N ALA A 67 -6.58 7.85 -2.35
CA ALA A 67 -6.46 6.49 -2.85
C ALA A 67 -5.00 6.03 -2.79
N ARG A 68 -4.43 5.87 -1.58
CA ARG A 68 -3.02 5.48 -1.43
C ARG A 68 -2.81 4.02 -1.87
N PRO A 69 -2.15 3.74 -3.02
CA PRO A 69 -1.97 2.37 -3.50
C PRO A 69 -0.78 1.66 -2.82
N HIS A 70 -0.05 2.33 -1.92
CA HIS A 70 1.34 2.01 -1.64
C HIS A 70 1.67 1.39 -0.28
N ARG A 71 0.79 0.55 0.25
CA ARG A 71 1.08 -0.19 1.50
C ARG A 71 2.12 -1.33 1.33
N HIS A 72 2.53 -1.65 0.11
CA HIS A 72 3.44 -2.79 -0.15
C HIS A 72 4.82 -2.42 -0.71
N ILE A 73 5.11 -1.17 -1.06
CA ILE A 73 6.46 -0.82 -1.54
C ILE A 73 7.50 -0.91 -0.45
N LEU A 74 7.19 -0.41 0.75
CA LEU A 74 8.14 -0.44 1.87
C LEU A 74 8.50 -1.90 2.25
N SER A 75 7.51 -2.78 2.28
CA SER A 75 7.74 -4.21 2.53
C SER A 75 8.50 -4.89 1.38
N ALA A 76 8.20 -4.57 0.12
CA ALA A 76 8.96 -5.08 -1.03
C ALA A 76 10.43 -4.60 -1.02
N LEU A 77 10.68 -3.33 -0.71
CA LEU A 77 12.02 -2.76 -0.58
C LEU A 77 12.79 -3.40 0.57
N LEU A 78 12.14 -3.65 1.72
CA LEU A 78 12.75 -4.35 2.85
C LEU A 78 13.11 -5.81 2.52
N LEU A 79 12.24 -6.54 1.83
CA LEU A 79 12.52 -7.90 1.37
C LEU A 79 13.69 -7.94 0.39
N ALA A 80 13.73 -6.99 -0.55
CA ALA A 80 14.84 -6.87 -1.50
C ALA A 80 16.17 -6.58 -0.76
N LEU A 81 16.16 -5.68 0.22
CA LEU A 81 17.34 -5.37 1.04
C LEU A 81 17.84 -6.59 1.82
N VAL A 82 16.94 -7.34 2.47
CA VAL A 82 17.29 -8.57 3.20
C VAL A 82 17.90 -9.61 2.26
N GLY A 83 17.33 -9.77 1.06
CA GLY A 83 17.87 -10.68 0.04
C GLY A 83 19.27 -10.29 -0.43
N LEU A 84 19.50 -8.99 -0.68
CA LEU A 84 20.82 -8.47 -1.10
C LEU A 84 21.89 -8.65 -0.01
N VAL A 85 21.56 -8.31 1.24
CA VAL A 85 22.48 -8.45 2.38
C VAL A 85 22.78 -9.92 2.65
N GLY A 86 21.75 -10.76 2.72
CA GLY A 86 21.90 -12.20 2.93
C GLY A 86 22.71 -12.86 1.82
N GLY A 87 22.39 -12.55 0.56
CA GLY A 87 23.13 -13.05 -0.60
C GLY A 87 24.59 -12.62 -0.60
N SER A 88 24.88 -11.34 -0.31
CA SER A 88 26.25 -10.83 -0.20
C SER A 88 27.04 -11.54 0.89
N LEU A 89 26.43 -11.78 2.05
CA LEU A 89 27.05 -12.51 3.16
C LEU A 89 27.33 -13.98 2.78
N LEU A 90 26.36 -14.67 2.16
CA LEU A 90 26.54 -16.03 1.65
C LEU A 90 27.69 -16.13 0.64
N LEU A 91 27.78 -15.17 -0.29
CA LEU A 91 28.87 -15.10 -1.26
C LEU A 91 30.22 -14.87 -0.57
N HIS A 92 30.29 -13.99 0.42
CA HIS A 92 31.51 -13.77 1.20
C HIS A 92 31.94 -15.02 1.97
N LEU A 93 31.01 -15.72 2.61
CA LEU A 93 31.29 -16.96 3.35
C LEU A 93 31.73 -18.09 2.42
N ALA A 94 31.12 -18.20 1.23
CA ALA A 94 31.50 -19.18 0.22
C ALA A 94 32.90 -18.89 -0.37
N ALA A 95 33.22 -17.62 -0.63
CA ALA A 95 34.53 -17.21 -1.11
C ALA A 95 35.64 -17.33 -0.03
N ALA A 96 35.27 -17.19 1.24
CA ALA A 96 36.16 -17.38 2.38
C ALA A 96 36.38 -18.86 2.74
N ALA A 97 35.61 -19.80 2.18
CA ALA A 97 35.85 -21.21 2.36
C ALA A 97 37.16 -21.61 1.64
N PRO A 98 38.20 -22.05 2.35
CA PRO A 98 39.49 -22.35 1.72
C PRO A 98 39.37 -23.61 0.85
N ALA A 99 40.21 -23.66 -0.19
CA ALA A 99 40.48 -24.82 -1.04
C ALA A 99 41.11 -26.00 -0.24
N ALA A 100 40.39 -26.52 0.75
CA ALA A 100 40.87 -27.55 1.68
C ALA A 100 40.75 -28.98 1.13
N VAL A 101 40.30 -29.17 -0.12
CA VAL A 101 40.15 -30.49 -0.76
C VAL A 101 40.95 -30.56 -2.07
N ALA A 102 42.22 -30.17 -2.05
CA ALA A 102 43.12 -30.39 -3.19
C ALA A 102 44.49 -30.97 -2.81
N GLY A 103 44.81 -31.12 -1.52
CA GLY A 103 46.14 -31.56 -1.06
C GLY A 103 46.28 -33.02 -0.59
N ALA A 104 45.19 -33.79 -0.51
CA ALA A 104 45.20 -35.08 0.22
C ALA A 104 45.27 -36.35 -0.67
N HIS A 105 45.81 -36.27 -1.89
CA HIS A 105 45.91 -37.43 -2.80
C HIS A 105 47.29 -37.58 -3.48
N GLY A 106 48.38 -37.27 -2.78
CA GLY A 106 49.71 -37.25 -3.39
C GLY A 106 50.88 -37.58 -2.48
N LEU A 107 50.78 -38.57 -1.58
CA LEU A 107 51.95 -39.12 -0.87
C LEU A 107 51.71 -40.58 -0.43
N ALA A 108 51.70 -41.48 -1.41
CA ALA A 108 51.87 -42.92 -1.19
C ALA A 108 52.56 -43.52 -2.43
N LYS A 109 53.87 -43.31 -2.55
CA LYS A 109 54.80 -44.08 -3.40
C LYS A 109 56.22 -43.53 -3.25
N ARG A 110 57.00 -44.10 -2.34
CA ARG A 110 58.39 -44.57 -2.51
C ARG A 110 58.97 -44.94 -1.15
#